data_AF-B8G318-F1
#
_entry.id   AF-B8G318-F1
#
_cell.length_a   1.000
_cell.length_b   1.000
_cell.length_c   1.000
_cell.angle_alpha   90.00
_cell.angle_beta   90.00
_cell.angle_gamma   90.00
#
_symmetry.space_group_name_H-M   'P 1'
#
loop_
_entity.id
_entity.type
_entity.pdbx_description
1 polymer ?
#
loop_
_entity_poly.entity_id
_entity_poly.type
_entity_poly.pdbx_seq_one_letter_code
_entity_poly.pdbx_strand_id
1 'polypeptide(L)'
;MLPDNSLEQPTPSLSPQWGWRELFITLLVIGVGGAITILSLRSLTTITDWDVSRGFISPPVYIAGTLLYLIVGGAILAVIGPRAGWRDLGLHWPQWLYIALVPPVFIFGMGTMLLTNAAVTFLIGDFQNPQIESLSGGQAFGLGELLVLWVLVGGIVPIVEELFFRGVLHHLLRRHFGSILTIVIGAAIFAVVHFIPPLIPGLFVAGLCLGYLREQSGSIWPGVLFHMLQNTLALLAMAFILATSG
;
A
#
# COMPACT_ATOMS: atom_id res chain seq x y z
N MET A 1 -38.59 9.36 28.58
CA MET A 1 -37.21 8.93 28.90
C MET A 1 -36.88 7.79 27.96
N LEU A 2 -36.04 8.05 26.95
CA LEU A 2 -35.56 6.99 26.05
C LEU A 2 -34.45 6.21 26.79
N PRO A 3 -34.37 4.88 26.65
CA PRO A 3 -33.32 4.11 27.27
C PRO A 3 -31.96 4.48 26.64
N ASP A 4 -31.01 4.77 27.51
CA ASP A 4 -29.60 5.00 27.19
C ASP A 4 -29.00 3.70 26.66
N ASN A 5 -28.86 3.61 25.33
CA ASN A 5 -28.09 2.56 24.65
C ASN A 5 -26.61 2.95 24.59
N SER A 6 -26.03 3.28 25.74
CA SER A 6 -24.57 3.28 25.92
C SER A 6 -24.12 1.82 25.81
N LEU A 7 -23.86 1.39 24.57
CA LEU A 7 -23.24 0.13 24.23
C LEU A 7 -21.97 -0.01 25.08
N GLU A 8 -22.05 -0.82 26.14
CA GLU A 8 -20.88 -1.25 26.90
C GLU A 8 -19.90 -1.83 25.90
N GLN A 9 -18.84 -1.06 25.61
CA GLN A 9 -17.75 -1.55 24.80
C GLN A 9 -17.10 -2.69 25.59
N PRO A 10 -16.90 -3.88 24.98
CA PRO A 10 -16.20 -4.95 25.66
C PRO A 10 -14.84 -4.43 26.12
N THR A 11 -14.60 -4.50 27.42
CA THR A 11 -13.33 -4.11 28.04
C THR A 11 -12.18 -4.81 27.29
N PRO A 12 -11.26 -4.08 26.64
CA PRO A 12 -10.16 -4.71 25.94
C PRO A 12 -9.29 -5.45 26.95
N SER A 13 -8.88 -6.65 26.57
CA SER A 13 -8.06 -7.55 27.38
C SER A 13 -6.75 -6.90 27.81
N LEU A 14 -6.33 -7.26 29.03
CA LEU A 14 -5.09 -6.96 29.74
C LEU A 14 -3.88 -6.70 28.82
N SER A 15 -3.36 -5.45 28.82
CA SER A 15 -2.10 -4.99 28.21
C SER A 15 -1.81 -5.44 26.77
N PRO A 16 -1.54 -4.53 25.81
CA PRO A 16 -1.27 -4.96 24.45
C PRO A 16 -0.04 -5.88 24.40
N GLN A 17 -0.23 -7.13 23.94
CA GLN A 17 0.82 -8.16 23.84
C GLN A 17 1.91 -7.82 22.79
N TRP A 18 1.73 -6.71 22.06
CA TRP A 18 2.62 -6.22 21.02
C TRP A 18 2.51 -4.71 20.85
N GLY A 19 3.57 -4.07 20.36
CA GLY A 19 3.63 -2.63 20.13
C GLY A 19 4.80 -2.23 19.23
N TRP A 20 5.44 -1.11 19.57
CA TRP A 20 6.58 -0.55 18.82
C TRP A 20 7.80 -1.48 18.76
N ARG A 21 8.01 -2.33 19.77
CA ARG A 21 9.10 -3.32 19.78
C ARG A 21 8.92 -4.37 18.67
N GLU A 22 7.72 -4.94 18.56
CA GLU A 22 7.41 -5.94 17.52
C GLU A 22 7.45 -5.31 16.12
N LEU A 23 7.01 -4.04 15.99
CA LEU A 23 7.20 -3.30 14.74
C LEU A 23 8.68 -3.16 14.40
N PHE A 24 9.53 -2.77 15.36
CA PHE A 24 10.97 -2.65 15.14
C PHE A 24 11.61 -3.98 14.71
N ILE A 25 11.27 -5.09 15.38
CA ILE A 25 11.74 -6.43 14.99
C ILE A 25 11.27 -6.79 13.58
N THR A 26 10.01 -6.51 13.26
CA THR A 26 9.45 -6.73 11.92
C THR A 26 10.21 -5.93 10.86
N LEU A 27 10.47 -4.65 11.11
CA LEU A 27 11.24 -3.79 10.22
C LEU A 27 12.69 -4.26 10.06
N LEU A 28 13.32 -4.78 11.13
CA LEU A 28 14.66 -5.36 11.06
C LEU A 28 14.67 -6.62 10.17
N VAL A 29 13.70 -7.52 10.33
CA VAL A 29 13.56 -8.72 9.49
C VAL A 29 13.34 -8.33 8.02
N ILE A 30 12.49 -7.33 7.77
CA ILE A 30 12.26 -6.78 6.42
C ILE A 30 13.54 -6.19 5.84
N GLY A 31 14.25 -5.37 6.61
CA GLY A 31 15.48 -4.71 6.16
C GLY A 31 16.59 -5.71 5.83
N VAL A 32 16.84 -6.68 6.72
CA VAL A 32 17.85 -7.73 6.51
C VAL A 32 17.45 -8.64 5.35
N GLY A 33 16.21 -9.12 5.33
CA GLY A 33 15.70 -9.99 4.27
C GLY A 33 15.74 -9.29 2.90
N GLY A 34 15.28 -8.04 2.83
CA GLY A 34 15.33 -7.23 1.62
C GLY A 34 16.75 -6.97 1.14
N ALA A 35 17.69 -6.64 2.04
CA ALA A 35 19.10 -6.49 1.69
C ALA A 35 19.68 -7.78 1.10
N ILE A 36 19.41 -8.94 1.72
CA ILE A 36 19.84 -10.24 1.21
C ILE A 36 19.25 -10.51 -0.18
N THR A 37 17.96 -10.26 -0.38
CA THR A 37 17.28 -10.44 -1.69
C THR A 37 17.92 -9.56 -2.76
N ILE A 38 18.13 -8.28 -2.49
CA ILE A 38 18.72 -7.32 -3.44
C ILE A 38 20.16 -7.71 -3.78
N LEU A 39 20.99 -8.03 -2.77
CA LEU A 39 22.38 -8.40 -2.98
C LEU A 39 22.52 -9.74 -3.74
N SER A 40 21.66 -10.72 -3.41
CA SER A 40 21.62 -12.00 -4.12
C SER A 40 21.22 -11.82 -5.57
N LEU A 41 20.20 -10.99 -5.83
CA LEU A 41 19.76 -10.69 -7.18
C LEU A 41 20.86 -10.01 -7.99
N ARG A 42 21.49 -8.98 -7.42
CA ARG A 42 22.59 -8.26 -8.09
C ARG A 42 23.74 -9.19 -8.44
N SER A 43 24.07 -10.12 -7.54
CA SER A 43 25.11 -11.12 -7.79
C SER A 43 24.69 -12.06 -8.92
N LEU A 44 23.45 -12.56 -8.89
CA LEU A 44 22.92 -13.45 -9.93
C LEU A 44 22.92 -12.77 -11.30
N THR A 45 22.36 -11.56 -11.42
CA THR A 45 22.27 -10.83 -12.70
C THR A 45 23.64 -10.51 -13.28
N THR A 46 24.66 -10.30 -12.43
CA THR A 46 26.05 -10.08 -12.86
C THR A 46 26.70 -11.36 -13.38
N ILE A 47 26.32 -12.53 -12.84
CA ILE A 47 26.89 -13.83 -13.24
C ILE A 47 26.20 -14.37 -14.50
N THR A 48 24.90 -14.09 -14.66
CA THR A 48 24.07 -14.66 -15.74
C THR A 48 23.81 -13.71 -16.90
N ASP A 49 24.31 -12.47 -16.85
CA ASP A 49 24.05 -11.41 -17.85
C ASP A 49 22.56 -11.21 -18.17
N TRP A 50 21.71 -11.28 -17.13
CA TRP A 50 20.27 -11.10 -17.31
C TRP A 50 19.90 -9.63 -17.56
N ASP A 51 19.04 -9.39 -18.55
CA ASP A 51 18.53 -8.06 -18.87
C ASP A 51 17.55 -7.55 -17.80
N VAL A 52 17.92 -6.43 -17.16
CA VAL A 52 17.14 -5.73 -16.14
C VAL A 52 16.61 -4.37 -16.61
N SER A 53 16.82 -4.03 -17.88
CA SER A 53 16.48 -2.71 -18.43
C SER A 53 14.98 -2.42 -18.47
N ARG A 54 14.14 -3.47 -18.45
CA ARG A 54 12.67 -3.35 -18.48
C ARG A 54 12.02 -3.27 -17.10
N GLY A 55 12.80 -2.97 -16.06
CA GLY A 55 12.27 -2.79 -14.71
C GLY A 55 11.57 -4.05 -14.18
N PHE A 56 10.41 -3.90 -13.55
CA PHE A 56 9.63 -5.03 -13.01
C PHE A 56 9.06 -5.99 -14.06
N ILE A 57 9.13 -5.69 -15.36
CA ILE A 57 8.82 -6.67 -16.41
C ILE A 57 9.95 -7.71 -16.51
N SER A 58 11.20 -7.32 -16.23
CA SER A 58 12.33 -8.25 -16.23
C SER A 58 12.12 -9.32 -15.15
N PRO A 59 12.16 -10.63 -15.50
CA PRO A 59 11.99 -11.73 -14.55
C PRO A 59 12.80 -11.61 -13.24
N PRO A 60 14.10 -11.24 -13.24
CA PRO A 60 14.87 -11.13 -11.99
C PRO A 60 14.29 -10.06 -11.06
N VAL A 61 13.98 -8.88 -11.60
CA VAL A 61 13.46 -7.74 -10.84
C VAL A 61 12.05 -8.05 -10.32
N TYR A 62 11.21 -8.67 -11.16
CA TYR A 62 9.88 -9.14 -10.75
C TYR A 62 9.94 -10.11 -9.57
N ILE A 63 10.80 -11.13 -9.66
CA ILE A 63 10.98 -12.13 -8.61
C ILE A 63 11.46 -11.46 -7.32
N ALA A 64 12.45 -10.58 -7.40
CA ALA A 64 12.96 -9.88 -6.23
C ALA A 64 11.92 -8.97 -5.58
N GLY A 65 11.15 -8.22 -6.37
CA GLY A 65 10.04 -7.41 -5.86
C GLY A 65 8.98 -8.25 -5.17
N THR A 66 8.57 -9.34 -5.82
CA THR A 66 7.59 -10.27 -5.25
C THR A 66 8.09 -10.86 -3.93
N LEU A 67 9.33 -11.34 -3.89
CA LEU A 67 9.95 -11.88 -2.67
C LEU A 67 10.03 -10.82 -1.56
N LEU A 68 10.39 -9.58 -1.89
CA LEU A 68 10.42 -8.49 -0.90
C LEU A 68 9.04 -8.26 -0.27
N TYR A 69 7.97 -8.18 -1.07
CA TYR A 69 6.63 -8.01 -0.53
C TYR A 69 6.14 -9.23 0.25
N LEU A 70 6.50 -10.45 -0.17
CA LEU A 70 6.21 -11.66 0.60
C LEU A 70 6.97 -11.69 1.93
N ILE A 71 8.21 -11.19 1.97
CA ILE A 71 8.97 -11.01 3.21
C ILE A 71 8.29 -9.98 4.11
N VAL A 72 7.82 -8.86 3.57
CA VAL A 72 7.08 -7.84 4.35
C VAL A 72 5.81 -8.42 4.96
N GLY A 73 4.93 -8.99 4.14
CA GLY A 73 3.69 -9.60 4.63
C GLY A 73 3.95 -10.76 5.59
N GLY A 74 4.88 -11.65 5.24
CA GLY A 74 5.28 -12.79 6.05
C GLY A 74 5.88 -12.40 7.41
N ALA A 75 6.74 -11.38 7.45
CA ALA A 75 7.33 -10.88 8.69
C ALA A 75 6.27 -10.28 9.62
N ILE A 76 5.33 -9.49 9.08
CA ILE A 76 4.20 -8.97 9.85
C ILE A 76 3.37 -10.13 10.43
N LEU A 77 2.99 -11.11 9.60
CA LEU A 77 2.17 -12.23 10.02
C LEU A 77 2.89 -13.18 10.99
N ALA A 78 4.22 -13.32 10.91
CA ALA A 78 4.99 -14.19 11.78
C ALA A 78 5.34 -13.51 13.13
N VAL A 79 5.68 -12.22 13.12
CA VAL A 79 6.13 -11.50 14.32
C VAL A 79 4.95 -10.87 15.06
N ILE A 80 4.04 -10.20 14.35
CA ILE A 80 2.94 -9.44 14.95
C ILE A 80 1.67 -10.29 15.02
N GLY A 81 1.36 -11.06 13.96
CA GLY A 81 0.14 -11.87 13.84
C GLY A 81 -0.23 -12.68 15.09
N PRO A 82 0.68 -13.52 15.66
CA PRO A 82 0.36 -14.37 16.81
C PRO A 82 0.09 -13.60 18.10
N ARG A 83 0.57 -12.35 18.19
CA ARG A 83 0.44 -11.48 19.39
C ARG A 83 -0.73 -10.52 19.27
N ALA A 84 -1.07 -10.11 18.05
CA ALA A 84 -2.17 -9.20 17.77
C ALA A 84 -3.52 -9.90 17.69
N GLY A 85 -3.55 -11.09 17.11
CA GLY A 85 -4.79 -11.69 16.64
C GLY A 85 -5.27 -11.05 15.34
N TRP A 86 -5.92 -11.87 14.50
CA TRP A 86 -6.34 -11.50 13.15
C TRP A 86 -7.28 -10.30 13.13
N ARG A 87 -8.16 -10.16 14.13
CA ARG A 87 -9.14 -9.08 14.18
C ARG A 87 -8.50 -7.71 14.44
N ASP A 88 -7.48 -7.62 15.30
CA ASP A 88 -6.79 -6.37 15.59
C ASP A 88 -6.04 -5.82 14.37
N LEU A 89 -5.48 -6.72 13.55
CA LEU A 89 -4.90 -6.37 12.25
C LEU A 89 -5.96 -6.02 11.20
N GLY A 90 -7.25 -6.14 11.50
CA GLY A 90 -8.36 -5.96 10.58
C GLY A 90 -8.45 -7.03 9.50
N LEU A 91 -7.86 -8.21 9.74
CA LEU A 91 -7.97 -9.40 8.90
C LEU A 91 -9.26 -10.15 9.22
N HIS A 92 -10.38 -9.45 9.09
CA HIS A 92 -11.71 -10.02 9.15
C HIS A 92 -12.57 -9.37 8.07
N TRP A 93 -13.53 -10.12 7.54
CA TRP A 93 -14.46 -9.57 6.56
C TRP A 93 -15.31 -8.46 7.21
N PRO A 94 -15.46 -7.29 6.56
CA PRO A 94 -16.32 -6.24 7.07
C PRO A 94 -17.79 -6.54 6.74
N GLN A 95 -18.70 -5.76 7.32
CA GLN A 95 -20.08 -5.74 6.83
C GLN A 95 -20.13 -5.22 5.39
N TRP A 96 -21.04 -5.76 4.58
CA TRP A 96 -21.18 -5.40 3.16
C TRP A 96 -21.41 -3.91 2.93
N LEU A 97 -22.04 -3.20 3.87
CA LEU A 97 -22.20 -1.75 3.81
C LEU A 97 -20.85 -1.02 3.66
N TYR A 98 -19.80 -1.47 4.34
CA TYR A 98 -18.47 -0.86 4.23
C TYR A 98 -17.75 -1.20 2.93
N ILE A 99 -18.10 -2.32 2.29
CA ILE A 99 -17.68 -2.61 0.91
C ILE A 99 -18.41 -1.67 -0.06
N ALA A 100 -19.70 -1.43 0.16
CA ALA A 100 -20.50 -0.50 -0.65
C ALA A 100 -20.05 0.97 -0.50
N LEU A 101 -19.28 1.32 0.54
CA LEU A 101 -18.64 2.64 0.66
C LEU A 101 -17.42 2.81 -0.26
N VAL A 102 -16.82 1.72 -0.76
CA VAL A 102 -15.61 1.81 -1.59
C VAL A 102 -15.84 2.62 -2.86
N PRO A 103 -16.86 2.36 -3.71
CA PRO A 103 -17.07 3.14 -4.93
C PRO A 103 -17.21 4.67 -4.75
N PRO A 104 -18.08 5.19 -3.85
CA PRO A 104 -18.19 6.64 -3.68
C PRO A 104 -16.91 7.27 -3.10
N VAL A 105 -16.24 6.60 -2.15
CA VAL A 105 -14.95 7.07 -1.61
C VAL A 105 -13.88 7.05 -2.69
N PHE A 106 -13.88 6.04 -3.56
CA PHE A 106 -12.97 5.91 -4.69
C PHE A 106 -13.15 7.04 -5.69
N ILE A 107 -14.40 7.32 -6.11
CA ILE A 107 -14.69 8.42 -7.04
C ILE A 107 -14.26 9.76 -6.45
N PHE A 108 -14.60 10.04 -5.20
CA PHE A 108 -14.20 11.27 -4.50
C PHE A 108 -12.68 11.39 -4.38
N GLY A 109 -12.02 10.31 -3.95
CA GLY A 109 -10.57 10.25 -3.77
C GLY A 109 -9.83 10.44 -5.09
N MET A 110 -10.24 9.75 -6.15
CA MET A 110 -9.67 9.90 -7.49
C MET A 110 -9.88 11.30 -8.05
N GLY A 111 -11.08 11.88 -7.92
CA GLY A 111 -11.35 13.25 -8.35
C GLY A 111 -10.44 14.27 -7.64
N THR A 112 -10.32 14.15 -6.32
CA THR A 112 -9.44 15.03 -5.52
C THR A 112 -7.96 14.83 -5.86
N MET A 113 -7.54 13.59 -6.07
CA MET A 113 -6.17 13.25 -6.47
C MET A 113 -5.83 13.82 -7.86
N LEU A 114 -6.74 13.72 -8.83
CA LEU A 114 -6.55 14.30 -10.17
C LEU A 114 -6.41 15.82 -10.10
N LEU A 115 -7.28 16.49 -9.35
CA LEU A 115 -7.18 17.95 -9.14
C LEU A 115 -5.88 18.34 -8.43
N THR A 116 -5.46 17.56 -7.43
CA THR A 116 -4.22 17.79 -6.70
C THR A 116 -3.00 17.62 -7.61
N ASN A 117 -2.95 16.55 -8.40
CA ASN A 117 -1.86 16.31 -9.34
C ASN A 117 -1.82 17.39 -10.43
N ALA A 118 -2.97 17.81 -10.96
CA ALA A 118 -3.05 18.91 -11.92
C ALA A 118 -2.53 20.24 -11.33
N ALA A 119 -2.86 20.53 -10.06
CA ALA A 119 -2.34 21.70 -9.36
C ALA A 119 -0.83 21.62 -9.16
N VAL A 120 -0.29 20.45 -8.79
CA VAL A 120 1.15 20.24 -8.67
C VAL A 120 1.84 20.46 -10.02
N THR A 121 1.37 19.83 -11.09
CA THR A 121 1.91 20.01 -12.45
C THR A 121 1.84 21.47 -12.89
N PHE A 122 0.74 22.18 -12.59
CA PHE A 122 0.64 23.61 -12.90
C PHE A 122 1.70 24.46 -12.17
N LEU A 123 2.05 24.10 -10.94
CA LEU A 123 3.00 24.86 -10.11
C LEU A 123 4.47 24.55 -10.44
N ILE A 124 4.81 23.30 -10.72
CA ILE A 124 6.20 22.85 -10.86
C ILE A 124 6.57 22.45 -12.31
N GLY A 125 5.58 22.40 -13.21
CA GLY A 125 5.73 21.87 -14.56
C GLY A 125 5.58 20.36 -14.64
N ASP A 126 5.79 19.82 -15.85
CA ASP A 126 5.80 18.39 -16.08
C ASP A 126 6.99 17.73 -15.37
N PHE A 127 6.79 16.51 -14.89
CA PHE A 127 7.85 15.70 -14.30
C PHE A 127 7.82 14.29 -14.87
N GLN A 128 9.00 13.70 -15.04
CA GLN A 128 9.10 12.30 -15.40
C GLN A 128 8.82 11.44 -14.17
N ASN A 129 7.78 10.61 -14.23
CA ASN A 129 7.46 9.72 -13.12
C ASN A 129 8.42 8.52 -13.12
N PRO A 130 9.34 8.40 -12.13
CA PRO A 130 10.31 7.31 -12.08
C PRO A 130 9.66 5.94 -11.87
N GLN A 131 8.39 5.88 -11.44
CA GLN A 131 7.66 4.62 -11.35
C GLN A 131 7.43 3.99 -12.74
N ILE A 132 7.27 4.80 -13.79
CA ILE A 132 7.10 4.28 -15.15
C ILE A 132 8.37 3.55 -15.59
N GLU A 133 9.54 4.15 -15.36
CA GLU A 133 10.83 3.52 -15.63
C GLU A 133 11.04 2.28 -14.76
N SER A 134 10.75 2.36 -13.46
CA SER A 134 10.88 1.20 -12.56
C SER A 134 9.97 0.04 -12.96
N LEU A 135 8.77 0.31 -13.48
CA LEU A 135 7.78 -0.73 -13.80
C LEU A 135 8.02 -1.35 -15.17
N SER A 136 8.34 -0.56 -16.21
CA SER A 136 8.43 -1.04 -17.59
C SER A 136 9.73 -0.70 -18.33
N GLY A 137 10.69 -0.04 -17.67
CA GLY A 137 11.87 0.54 -18.33
C GLY A 137 11.52 1.72 -19.24
N GLY A 138 10.34 2.32 -19.08
CA GLY A 138 9.85 3.39 -19.96
C GLY A 138 9.44 2.91 -21.35
N GLN A 139 9.28 1.60 -21.55
CA GLN A 139 8.92 1.01 -22.83
C GLN A 139 7.47 0.52 -22.83
N ALA A 140 6.84 0.53 -24.01
CA ALA A 140 5.56 -0.12 -24.22
C ALA A 140 5.64 -1.63 -23.93
N PHE A 141 4.50 -2.20 -23.52
CA PHE A 141 4.43 -3.60 -23.12
C PHE A 141 3.08 -4.22 -23.50
N GLY A 142 3.09 -5.54 -23.70
CA GLY A 142 1.93 -6.30 -24.14
C GLY A 142 1.00 -6.70 -22.99
N LEU A 143 -0.14 -7.31 -23.34
CA LEU A 143 -1.12 -7.80 -22.37
C LEU A 143 -0.52 -8.80 -21.37
N GLY A 144 0.36 -9.70 -21.81
CA GLY A 144 1.01 -10.66 -20.92
C GLY A 144 1.86 -10.00 -19.83
N GLU A 145 2.62 -8.97 -20.20
CA GLU A 145 3.47 -8.20 -19.28
C GLU A 145 2.61 -7.34 -18.33
N LEU A 146 1.53 -6.74 -18.84
CA LEU A 146 0.54 -6.06 -18.03
C LEU A 146 -0.07 -6.98 -16.97
N LEU A 147 -0.44 -8.22 -17.33
CA LEU A 147 -0.98 -9.19 -16.38
C LEU A 147 0.03 -9.58 -15.31
N VAL A 148 1.30 -9.79 -15.68
CA VAL A 148 2.39 -10.07 -14.74
C VAL A 148 2.56 -8.89 -13.77
N LEU A 149 2.67 -7.66 -14.28
CA LEU A 149 2.75 -6.46 -13.45
C LEU A 149 1.53 -6.30 -12.55
N TRP A 150 0.32 -6.61 -13.05
CA TRP A 150 -0.91 -6.51 -12.26
C TRP A 150 -0.93 -7.48 -11.08
N VAL A 151 -0.44 -8.71 -11.23
CA VAL A 151 -0.37 -9.67 -10.10
C VAL A 151 0.44 -9.09 -8.94
N LEU A 152 1.58 -8.47 -9.23
CA LEU A 152 2.40 -7.84 -8.21
C LEU A 152 1.79 -6.50 -7.73
N VAL A 153 1.66 -5.52 -8.63
CA VAL A 153 1.34 -4.12 -8.30
C VAL A 153 -0.15 -3.92 -8.04
N GLY A 154 -1.02 -4.58 -8.80
CA GLY A 154 -2.47 -4.52 -8.63
C GLY A 154 -3.01 -5.51 -7.58
N GLY A 155 -2.23 -6.53 -7.18
CA GLY A 155 -2.67 -7.60 -6.29
C GLY A 155 -1.87 -7.68 -4.99
N ILE A 156 -0.62 -8.16 -5.05
CA ILE A 156 0.20 -8.45 -3.85
C ILE A 156 0.52 -7.18 -3.07
N VAL A 157 1.02 -6.14 -3.76
CA VAL A 157 1.43 -4.86 -3.18
C VAL A 157 0.32 -4.22 -2.32
N PRO A 158 -0.90 -3.97 -2.85
CA PRO A 158 -1.95 -3.31 -2.06
C PRO A 158 -2.38 -4.13 -0.85
N ILE A 159 -2.37 -5.47 -0.91
CA ILE A 159 -2.68 -6.30 0.25
C ILE A 159 -1.63 -6.12 1.36
N VAL A 160 -0.35 -6.19 1.00
CA VAL A 160 0.76 -6.09 1.96
C VAL A 160 0.87 -4.67 2.52
N GLU A 161 0.72 -3.66 1.69
CA GLU A 161 0.73 -2.27 2.14
C GLU A 161 -0.44 -1.98 3.08
N GLU A 162 -1.67 -2.39 2.75
CA GLU A 162 -2.81 -2.19 3.64
C GLU A 162 -2.67 -2.97 4.96
N LEU A 163 -2.08 -4.17 4.92
CA LEU A 163 -1.74 -4.91 6.14
C LEU A 163 -0.74 -4.12 7.00
N PHE A 164 0.29 -3.53 6.42
CA PHE A 164 1.27 -2.73 7.14
C PHE A 164 0.67 -1.41 7.65
N PHE A 165 0.12 -0.59 6.76
CA PHE A 165 -0.35 0.75 7.11
C PHE A 165 -1.63 0.70 7.94
N ARG A 166 -2.62 -0.10 7.55
CA ARG A 166 -3.96 -0.08 8.16
C ARG A 166 -4.11 -1.16 9.23
N GLY A 167 -3.42 -2.29 9.07
CA GLY A 167 -3.35 -3.32 10.11
C GLY A 167 -2.42 -2.95 11.25
N VAL A 168 -1.16 -2.60 10.95
CA VAL A 168 -0.12 -2.41 11.98
C VAL A 168 0.00 -0.95 12.42
N LEU A 169 0.39 -0.04 11.51
CA LEU A 169 0.71 1.35 11.87
C LEU A 169 -0.51 2.09 12.42
N HIS A 170 -1.64 1.97 11.73
CA HIS A 170 -2.90 2.60 12.13
C HIS A 170 -3.30 2.18 13.53
N HIS A 171 -3.23 0.87 13.86
CA HIS A 171 -3.49 0.37 15.21
C HIS A 171 -2.59 0.99 16.26
N LEU A 172 -1.28 1.08 16.01
CA LEU A 172 -0.32 1.67 16.94
C LEU A 172 -0.59 3.16 17.15
N LEU A 173 -0.87 3.92 16.09
CA LEU A 173 -1.25 5.33 16.17
C LEU A 173 -2.56 5.52 16.94
N ARG A 174 -3.53 4.60 16.75
CA ARG A 174 -4.85 4.64 17.41
C ARG A 174 -4.79 4.55 18.94
N ARG A 175 -3.73 3.97 19.49
CA ARG A 175 -3.49 3.91 20.94
C ARG A 175 -3.13 5.25 21.56
N HIS A 176 -2.63 6.19 20.76
CA HIS A 176 -2.09 7.46 21.25
C HIS A 176 -2.87 8.68 20.74
N PHE A 177 -3.58 8.55 19.62
CA PHE A 177 -4.25 9.67 18.96
C PHE A 177 -5.76 9.43 18.83
N GLY A 178 -6.50 10.45 18.37
CA GLY A 178 -7.89 10.33 17.92
C GLY A 178 -8.00 9.91 16.46
N SER A 179 -9.23 9.72 15.97
CA SER A 179 -9.51 9.12 14.64
C SER A 179 -8.91 9.94 13.52
N ILE A 180 -9.24 11.23 13.52
CA ILE A 180 -8.78 12.19 12.53
C ILE A 180 -7.25 12.24 12.49
N LEU A 181 -6.60 12.37 13.65
CA LEU A 181 -5.14 12.51 13.71
C LEU A 181 -4.44 11.21 13.30
N THR A 182 -5.03 10.04 13.59
CA THR A 182 -4.48 8.75 13.14
C THR A 182 -4.56 8.63 11.62
N ILE A 183 -5.68 8.99 11.01
CA ILE A 183 -5.84 9.02 9.55
C ILE A 183 -4.81 9.97 8.93
N VAL A 184 -4.68 11.19 9.45
CA VAL A 184 -3.78 12.22 8.89
C VAL A 184 -2.32 11.80 9.00
N ILE A 185 -1.87 11.34 10.17
CA ILE A 185 -0.47 10.90 10.37
C ILE A 185 -0.19 9.66 9.51
N GLY A 186 -1.10 8.69 9.49
CA GLY A 186 -0.97 7.49 8.67
C GLY A 186 -0.88 7.81 7.18
N ALA A 187 -1.71 8.73 6.68
CA ALA A 187 -1.69 9.20 5.30
C ALA A 187 -0.39 9.93 4.95
N ALA A 188 0.12 10.77 5.86
CA ALA A 188 1.39 11.47 5.66
C ALA A 188 2.57 10.50 5.58
N ILE A 189 2.64 9.52 6.48
CA ILE A 189 3.69 8.48 6.45
C ILE A 189 3.57 7.67 5.16
N PHE A 190 2.37 7.22 4.80
CA PHE A 190 2.10 6.49 3.55
C PHE A 190 2.61 7.26 2.33
N ALA A 191 2.31 8.56 2.22
CA ALA A 191 2.74 9.37 1.08
C ALA A 191 4.26 9.58 1.04
N VAL A 192 4.88 9.87 2.18
CA VAL A 192 6.33 10.21 2.24
C VAL A 192 7.22 9.01 1.92
N VAL A 193 6.85 7.79 2.34
CA VAL A 193 7.67 6.59 2.07
C VAL A 193 7.78 6.22 0.59
N HIS A 194 7.01 6.87 -0.29
CA HIS A 194 7.15 6.69 -1.74
C HIS A 194 8.34 7.46 -2.31
N PHE A 195 8.90 8.44 -1.57
CA PHE A 195 10.10 9.20 -1.95
C PHE A 195 10.06 9.88 -3.34
N ILE A 196 8.87 10.21 -3.86
CA ILE A 196 8.69 10.93 -5.12
C ILE A 196 7.93 12.23 -4.84
N PRO A 197 8.62 13.36 -4.61
CA PRO A 197 8.01 14.58 -4.10
C PRO A 197 6.79 15.09 -4.89
N PRO A 198 6.78 15.08 -6.24
CA PRO A 198 5.61 15.49 -7.01
C PRO A 198 4.35 14.63 -6.78
N LEU A 199 4.53 13.37 -6.37
CA LEU A 199 3.42 12.43 -6.12
C LEU A 199 2.90 12.50 -4.67
N ILE A 200 3.69 13.02 -3.72
CA ILE A 200 3.33 13.04 -2.28
C ILE A 200 1.95 13.66 -2.04
N PRO A 201 1.58 14.82 -2.62
CA PRO A 201 0.26 15.41 -2.38
C PRO A 201 -0.91 14.50 -2.80
N GLY A 202 -0.82 13.88 -3.98
CA GLY A 202 -1.83 12.94 -4.47
C GLY A 202 -1.89 11.66 -3.64
N LEU A 203 -0.73 11.11 -3.26
CA LEU A 203 -0.64 9.93 -2.39
C LEU A 203 -1.17 10.20 -0.98
N PHE A 204 -1.02 11.42 -0.47
CA PHE A 204 -1.60 11.83 0.80
C PHE A 204 -3.12 11.78 0.75
N VAL A 205 -3.75 12.28 -0.33
CA VAL A 205 -5.20 12.18 -0.55
C VAL A 205 -5.66 10.71 -0.55
N ALA A 206 -4.97 9.83 -1.29
CA ALA A 206 -5.27 8.40 -1.29
C ALA A 206 -5.11 7.81 0.13
N GLY A 207 -4.06 8.20 0.85
CA GLY A 207 -3.80 7.79 2.22
C GLY A 207 -4.93 8.16 3.19
N LEU A 208 -5.52 9.35 3.03
CA LEU A 208 -6.67 9.81 3.81
C LEU A 208 -7.91 8.93 3.54
N CYS A 209 -8.21 8.65 2.27
CA CYS A 209 -9.34 7.79 1.89
C CYS A 209 -9.20 6.37 2.48
N LEU A 210 -8.02 5.77 2.36
CA LEU A 210 -7.72 4.44 2.89
C LEU A 210 -7.81 4.40 4.42
N GLY A 211 -7.26 5.43 5.11
CA GLY A 211 -7.38 5.55 6.57
C GLY A 211 -8.83 5.72 7.03
N TYR A 212 -9.63 6.50 6.29
CA TYR A 212 -11.06 6.64 6.54
C TYR A 212 -11.79 5.29 6.41
N LEU A 213 -11.56 4.54 5.32
CA LEU A 213 -12.17 3.22 5.12
C LEU A 213 -11.80 2.25 6.24
N ARG A 214 -10.56 2.30 6.74
CA ARG A 214 -10.13 1.51 7.91
C ARG A 214 -10.89 1.91 9.18
N GLU A 215 -11.00 3.20 9.48
CA GLU A 215 -11.73 3.68 10.68
C GLU A 215 -13.22 3.32 10.64
N GLN A 216 -13.86 3.39 9.47
CA GLN A 216 -15.28 3.06 9.36
C GLN A 216 -15.54 1.55 9.50
N SER A 217 -14.69 0.72 8.91
CA SER A 217 -14.96 -0.70 8.76
C SER A 217 -14.29 -1.60 9.81
N GLY A 218 -13.24 -1.11 10.49
CA GLY A 218 -12.34 -1.92 11.32
C GLY A 218 -11.51 -2.95 10.54
N SER A 219 -11.67 -3.02 9.22
CA SER A 219 -11.09 -4.04 8.34
C SER A 219 -10.12 -3.41 7.34
N ILE A 220 -9.14 -4.18 6.86
CA ILE A 220 -8.28 -3.73 5.75
C ILE A 220 -8.94 -3.93 4.38
N TRP A 221 -9.91 -4.84 4.25
CA TRP A 221 -10.40 -5.27 2.93
C TRP A 221 -11.05 -4.15 2.10
N PRO A 222 -11.81 -3.19 2.66
CA PRO A 222 -12.28 -2.04 1.87
C PRO A 222 -11.13 -1.19 1.32
N GLY A 223 -10.07 -0.99 2.13
CA GLY A 223 -8.85 -0.31 1.71
C GLY A 223 -8.10 -1.08 0.63
N VAL A 224 -7.98 -2.41 0.77
CA VAL A 224 -7.39 -3.29 -0.24
C VAL A 224 -8.12 -3.14 -1.58
N LEU A 225 -9.46 -3.21 -1.58
CA LEU A 225 -10.24 -3.04 -2.81
C LEU A 225 -10.03 -1.66 -3.45
N PHE A 226 -10.07 -0.59 -2.66
CA PHE A 226 -9.77 0.77 -3.14
C PHE A 226 -8.38 0.82 -3.79
N HIS A 227 -7.37 0.27 -3.11
CA HIS A 227 -5.98 0.36 -3.54
C HIS A 227 -5.71 -0.51 -4.78
N MET A 228 -6.28 -1.72 -4.85
CA MET A 228 -6.25 -2.56 -6.06
C MET A 228 -6.86 -1.84 -7.26
N LEU A 229 -8.02 -1.17 -7.08
CA LEU A 229 -8.65 -0.38 -8.14
C LEU A 229 -7.75 0.77 -8.59
N GLN A 230 -7.14 1.49 -7.65
CA GLN A 230 -6.23 2.60 -7.94
C GLN A 230 -5.02 2.13 -8.74
N ASN A 231 -4.35 1.06 -8.29
CA ASN A 231 -3.17 0.50 -8.96
C ASN A 231 -3.52 -0.08 -10.33
N THR A 232 -4.70 -0.71 -10.46
CA THR A 232 -5.19 -1.19 -11.75
C THR A 232 -5.38 -0.03 -12.73
N LEU A 233 -6.04 1.06 -12.32
CA LEU A 233 -6.20 2.23 -13.18
C LEU A 233 -4.86 2.89 -13.52
N ALA A 234 -3.92 2.96 -12.58
CA ALA A 234 -2.58 3.49 -12.83
C ALA A 234 -1.81 2.66 -13.86
N LEU A 235 -1.85 1.33 -13.76
CA LEU A 235 -1.23 0.43 -14.74
C LEU A 235 -1.87 0.55 -16.13
N LEU A 236 -3.20 0.63 -16.20
CA LEU A 236 -3.91 0.81 -17.47
C LEU A 236 -3.59 2.17 -18.11
N ALA A 237 -3.54 3.25 -17.32
CA ALA A 237 -3.15 4.56 -17.80
C ALA A 237 -1.71 4.58 -18.30
N MET A 238 -0.78 3.95 -17.56
CA MET A 238 0.62 3.80 -17.97
C MET A 238 0.74 3.02 -19.29
N ALA A 239 0.05 1.89 -19.41
CA ALA A 239 0.06 1.10 -20.64
C ALA A 239 -0.47 1.90 -21.84
N PHE A 240 -1.56 2.65 -21.66
CA PHE A 240 -2.14 3.51 -22.69
C PHE A 240 -1.18 4.63 -23.13
N ILE A 241 -0.56 5.33 -22.17
CA ILE A 241 0.39 6.41 -22.44
C ILE A 241 1.57 5.87 -23.25
N LEU A 242 2.19 4.78 -22.80
CA LEU A 242 3.37 4.21 -23.46
C LEU A 242 3.07 3.65 -24.85
N ALA A 243 1.85 3.14 -25.07
CA ALA A 243 1.40 2.67 -26.37
C ALA A 243 1.13 3.81 -27.38
N THR A 244 0.90 5.03 -26.92
CA THR A 244 0.56 6.19 -27.76
C THR A 244 1.68 7.22 -27.87
N SER A 245 2.71 7.13 -27.03
CA SER A 245 3.91 7.99 -27.06
C SER A 245 5.03 7.47 -27.97
N GLY A 246 4.80 6.36 -28.70
CA GLY A 246 5.75 5.72 -29.62
C GLY A 246 5.50 6.03 -31.09
#